data_AF-A0A0P6WAE2-F1
#
_entry.id   AF-A0A0P6WAE2-F1
#
_cell.length_a   1.000
_cell.length_b   1.000
_cell.length_c   1.000
_cell.angle_alpha   90.00
_cell.angle_beta   90.00
_cell.angle_gamma   90.00
#
_symmetry.space_group_name_H-M   'P 1'
#
loop_
_entity.id
_entity.type
_entity.pdbx_description
1 polymer ?
#
loop_
_entity_poly.entity_id
_entity_poly.type
_entity_poly.pdbx_seq_one_letter_code
_entity_poly.pdbx_strand_id
1 'polypeptide(L)'
;MVELRVDKIYEEDTSLFQLGIMNKILTIKEIKEHTIQSLVKKSKSFDWIHLGETDLKIGRFLSFIRNEEGLLPPRTGHLGNWEEIVSGRAGMMDFNKAICTNQYGYPLLYCFNQTEDENLTQGDWVYLPGSLIENGQRKELDLYTWNGSIFAKRARTKPMFTPFVQTKINGELVSLVEVHKEKLRSYKDFLFKTETSLIIEHQEFVKRILKVLIESAKKQKNSRRAFQDLFSHAVSLEGKMERTIIEFNDNGYQMGSAHYESTSKLIEAALLPYHAVEEPKEFFGNIQSFPESMPLFSNILSGVLSAILESHYPFGSPKANKTDRLINFHFHWGARDMAGFPPIKKGYFAEKSTRKSYRQICNVLIKEFKEISPIYFLLIPSVIFSLCPTNIHEKDKALLSLLFKEVINQRELENNYIDIRKLVERWFNKNKGILSDYFNNRFRSKSGILQKEELNVSSSIPVEPEMFRELTFREACIIVGVLHELHQST
;
A
#
# COMPACT_ATOMS: atom_id res chain seq x y z
N MET A 1 26.10 -13.73 37.51
CA MET A 1 24.84 -12.98 37.27
C MET A 1 25.16 -11.52 37.44
N VAL A 2 25.33 -10.80 36.33
CA VAL A 2 25.53 -9.34 36.33
C VAL A 2 24.26 -8.76 35.73
N GLU A 3 23.44 -8.15 36.57
CA GLU A 3 22.35 -7.27 36.15
C GLU A 3 22.96 -6.06 35.43
N LEU A 4 22.91 -6.07 34.10
CA LEU A 4 23.17 -4.89 33.30
C LEU A 4 21.99 -3.92 33.49
N ARG A 5 22.16 -2.95 34.40
CA ARG A 5 21.28 -1.78 34.49
C ARG A 5 21.36 -0.99 33.18
N VAL A 6 20.19 -0.78 32.59
CA VAL A 6 19.94 -0.13 31.30
C VAL A 6 20.35 1.36 31.30
N ASP A 7 20.68 1.94 32.45
CA ASP A 7 20.98 3.36 32.61
C ASP A 7 22.38 3.81 32.14
N LYS A 8 23.24 2.90 31.68
CA LYS A 8 24.61 3.24 31.20
C LYS A 8 24.83 3.08 29.69
N ILE A 9 23.79 2.78 28.91
CA ILE A 9 23.86 2.70 27.43
C ILE A 9 23.26 3.98 26.83
N TYR A 10 23.70 5.16 27.29
CA TYR A 10 23.07 6.44 26.90
C TYR A 10 24.01 7.49 26.30
N GLU A 11 25.32 7.27 26.24
CA GLU A 11 26.22 8.39 25.89
C GLU A 11 26.98 8.30 24.56
N GLU A 12 27.24 7.13 23.96
CA GLU A 12 28.00 7.11 22.70
C GLU A 12 27.60 5.91 21.81
N ASP A 13 26.52 6.04 21.03
CA ASP A 13 26.33 5.19 19.84
C ASP A 13 25.14 5.66 19.01
N THR A 14 25.28 5.62 17.68
CA THR A 14 24.23 5.82 16.67
C THR A 14 22.98 4.94 16.88
N SER A 15 23.05 3.94 17.76
CA SER A 15 21.92 3.14 18.25
C SER A 15 20.82 3.95 18.98
N LEU A 16 21.17 5.09 19.59
CA LEU A 16 20.24 5.95 20.33
C LEU A 16 19.36 6.81 19.42
N PHE A 17 19.74 7.07 18.16
CA PHE A 17 18.92 7.87 17.26
C PHE A 17 17.60 7.15 16.92
N GLN A 18 17.66 5.84 16.68
CA GLN A 18 16.49 5.02 16.41
C GLN A 18 15.59 4.84 17.64
N LEU A 19 16.19 4.70 18.83
CA LEU A 19 15.46 4.73 20.10
C LEU A 19 14.89 6.13 20.40
N GLY A 20 15.54 7.20 19.93
CA GLY A 20 15.10 8.59 20.02
C GLY A 20 13.90 8.89 19.14
N ILE A 21 13.87 8.40 17.90
CA ILE A 21 12.68 8.37 17.04
C ILE A 21 11.55 7.64 17.77
N MET A 22 11.85 6.50 18.40
CA MET A 22 10.83 5.77 19.14
C MET A 22 10.32 6.52 20.36
N ASN A 23 11.19 7.12 21.17
CA ASN A 23 10.81 7.94 22.32
C ASN A 23 9.99 9.17 21.90
N LYS A 24 10.27 9.72 20.72
CA LYS A 24 9.52 10.84 20.12
C LYS A 24 8.13 10.44 19.64
N ILE A 25 7.93 9.20 19.15
CA ILE A 25 6.64 8.75 18.62
C ILE A 25 5.82 7.98 19.64
N LEU A 26 6.40 6.97 20.29
CA LEU A 26 5.72 6.07 21.20
C LEU A 26 6.32 6.20 22.59
N THR A 27 5.51 6.64 23.55
CA THR A 27 5.78 6.29 24.94
C THR A 27 5.97 4.77 24.99
N ILE A 28 7.15 4.30 25.39
CA ILE A 28 7.68 2.91 25.36
C ILE A 28 6.70 1.83 25.87
N LYS A 29 5.57 2.20 26.48
CA LYS A 29 4.51 1.26 26.88
C LYS A 29 3.88 0.46 25.71
N GLU A 30 3.86 0.99 24.49
CA GLU A 30 3.17 0.33 23.36
C GLU A 30 4.05 -0.63 22.56
N ILE A 31 5.35 -0.30 22.40
CA ILE A 31 6.33 -1.26 21.88
C ILE A 31 7.01 -1.95 23.04
N LYS A 32 6.76 -3.24 23.18
CA LYS A 32 7.39 -4.04 24.21
C LYS A 32 8.92 -4.02 24.00
N GLU A 33 9.66 -3.50 24.97
CA GLU A 33 11.14 -3.39 24.94
C GLU A 33 11.83 -4.69 24.50
N HIS A 34 11.33 -5.85 24.96
CA HIS A 34 11.85 -7.17 24.56
C HIS A 34 11.81 -7.41 23.04
N THR A 35 10.84 -6.84 22.31
CA THR A 35 10.73 -6.96 20.85
C THR A 35 11.87 -6.20 20.18
N ILE A 36 12.12 -4.95 20.59
CA ILE A 36 13.21 -4.14 20.05
C ILE A 36 14.54 -4.82 20.34
N GLN A 37 14.78 -5.24 21.58
CA GLN A 37 16.01 -5.96 21.94
C GLN A 37 16.20 -7.25 21.11
N SER A 38 15.12 -7.97 20.81
CA SER A 38 15.19 -9.19 19.98
C SER A 38 15.52 -8.88 18.52
N LEU A 39 15.02 -7.76 17.98
CA LEU A 39 15.35 -7.31 16.63
C LEU A 39 16.80 -6.82 16.55
N VAL A 40 17.25 -5.99 17.50
CA VAL A 40 18.65 -5.54 17.58
C VAL A 40 19.62 -6.73 17.65
N LYS A 41 19.31 -7.74 18.48
CA LYS A 41 20.12 -8.96 18.61
C LYS A 41 19.95 -9.94 17.43
N LYS A 42 19.14 -9.58 16.42
CA LYS A 42 18.77 -10.42 15.27
C LYS A 42 18.19 -11.80 15.64
N SER A 43 17.65 -11.96 16.85
CA SER A 43 16.91 -13.15 17.27
C SER A 43 15.46 -13.14 16.77
N LYS A 44 14.95 -11.96 16.38
CA LYS A 44 13.79 -11.76 15.51
C LYS A 44 14.23 -11.04 14.23
N SER A 45 13.62 -11.38 13.09
CA SER A 45 13.85 -10.71 11.81
C SER A 45 12.74 -9.73 11.41
N PHE A 46 11.55 -9.91 11.95
CA PHE A 46 10.36 -9.15 11.60
C PHE A 46 9.43 -9.05 12.80
N ASP A 47 8.99 -7.83 13.08
CA ASP A 47 7.83 -7.54 13.93
C ASP A 47 7.09 -6.31 13.36
N TRP A 48 5.94 -5.99 13.91
CA TRP A 48 5.08 -4.93 13.36
C TRP A 48 4.15 -4.33 14.41
N ILE A 49 3.61 -3.16 14.11
CA ILE A 49 2.57 -2.50 14.90
C ILE A 49 1.51 -1.91 13.97
N HIS A 50 0.25 -1.97 14.40
CA HIS A 50 -0.85 -1.28 13.74
C HIS A 50 -1.17 0.01 14.51
N LEU A 51 -0.94 1.19 13.92
CA LEU A 51 -1.14 2.45 14.65
C LEU A 51 -2.61 2.68 15.03
N GLY A 52 -3.57 2.18 14.26
CA GLY A 52 -5.00 2.15 14.64
C GLY A 52 -5.33 1.40 15.95
N GLU A 53 -4.39 0.65 16.55
CA GLU A 53 -4.57 0.02 17.87
C GLU A 53 -3.86 0.80 18.99
N THR A 54 -3.24 1.94 18.67
CA THR A 54 -2.42 2.75 19.59
C THR A 54 -3.16 4.01 20.04
N ASP A 55 -2.79 4.50 21.22
CA ASP A 55 -3.27 5.76 21.77
C ASP A 55 -2.36 6.95 21.37
N LEU A 56 -1.55 6.76 20.31
CA LEU A 56 -0.76 7.81 19.69
C LEU A 56 -1.66 8.87 19.05
N LYS A 57 -1.50 10.13 19.47
CA LYS A 57 -2.15 11.28 18.84
C LYS A 57 -1.74 11.43 17.37
N ILE A 58 -2.71 11.65 16.50
CA ILE A 58 -2.51 11.84 15.05
C ILE A 58 -1.58 13.03 14.81
N GLY A 59 -1.83 14.17 15.44
CA GLY A 59 -1.03 15.39 15.25
C GLY A 59 0.44 15.21 15.63
N ARG A 60 0.73 14.45 16.69
CA ARG A 60 2.10 14.12 17.12
C ARG A 60 2.82 13.31 16.04
N PHE A 61 2.16 12.30 15.49
CA PHE A 61 2.73 11.48 14.42
C PHE A 61 2.93 12.24 13.11
N LEU A 62 1.95 13.05 12.69
CA LEU A 62 2.07 13.85 11.48
C LEU A 62 3.17 14.91 11.59
N SER A 63 3.34 15.49 12.79
CA SER A 63 4.47 16.41 13.07
C SER A 63 5.80 15.66 13.05
N PHE A 64 5.85 14.43 13.55
CA PHE A 64 7.04 13.59 13.45
C PHE A 64 7.43 13.34 11.99
N ILE A 65 6.49 12.92 11.11
CA ILE A 65 6.81 12.69 9.69
C ILE A 65 7.41 13.96 9.06
N ARG A 66 6.82 15.12 9.32
CA ARG A 66 7.31 16.40 8.75
C ARG A 66 8.69 16.81 9.25
N ASN A 67 9.02 16.45 10.49
CA ASN A 67 10.25 16.87 11.14
C ASN A 67 11.40 15.87 10.96
N GLU A 68 11.11 14.64 10.55
CA GLU A 68 12.12 13.60 10.31
C GLU A 68 12.66 13.74 8.89
N GLU A 69 13.96 13.99 8.78
CA GLU A 69 14.62 14.28 7.51
C GLU A 69 14.50 13.11 6.52
N GLY A 70 13.96 13.40 5.34
CA GLY A 70 13.81 12.45 4.24
C GLY A 70 12.70 11.41 4.42
N LEU A 71 12.07 11.32 5.60
CA LEU A 71 10.98 10.38 5.85
C LEU A 71 9.72 10.82 5.10
N LEU A 72 9.31 10.01 4.14
CA LEU A 72 8.05 10.19 3.43
C LEU A 72 7.44 8.81 3.16
N PRO A 73 6.58 8.30 4.06
CA PRO A 73 6.04 6.94 3.95
C PRO A 73 5.25 6.72 2.64
N PRO A 74 5.38 5.57 1.97
CA PRO A 74 4.56 5.25 0.82
C PRO A 74 3.09 5.12 1.19
N ARG A 75 2.24 5.60 0.30
CA ARG A 75 0.80 5.35 0.27
C ARG A 75 0.48 4.54 -0.98
N THR A 76 0.24 3.24 -0.80
CA THR A 76 0.07 2.32 -1.94
C THR A 76 -1.30 2.43 -2.61
N GLY A 77 -1.34 2.93 -3.83
CA GLY A 77 -2.54 2.88 -4.68
C GLY A 77 -2.27 2.08 -5.95
N HIS A 78 -3.27 1.86 -6.80
CA HIS A 78 -3.03 1.19 -8.07
C HIS A 78 -2.75 2.20 -9.18
N LEU A 79 -2.05 1.76 -10.22
CA LEU A 79 -1.96 2.50 -11.48
C LEU A 79 -3.34 2.59 -12.14
N GLY A 80 -3.69 3.77 -12.64
CA GLY A 80 -4.96 4.03 -13.31
C GLY A 80 -5.31 5.51 -13.22
N ASN A 81 -6.61 5.81 -13.14
CA ASN A 81 -7.08 7.18 -13.11
C ASN A 81 -6.97 7.81 -11.72
N TRP A 82 -6.07 8.78 -11.58
CA TRP A 82 -5.86 9.56 -10.35
C TRP A 82 -6.41 10.99 -10.40
N GLU A 83 -6.92 11.44 -11.54
CA GLU A 83 -7.42 12.80 -11.75
C GLU A 83 -8.41 13.23 -10.67
N GLU A 84 -9.45 12.43 -10.43
CA GLU A 84 -10.45 12.76 -9.41
C GLU A 84 -9.85 12.76 -7.99
N ILE A 85 -8.85 11.93 -7.71
CA ILE A 85 -8.15 11.92 -6.43
C ILE A 85 -7.36 13.22 -6.27
N VAL A 86 -6.57 13.60 -7.28
CA VAL A 86 -5.78 14.83 -7.26
C VAL A 86 -6.68 16.07 -7.18
N SER A 87 -7.84 16.04 -7.85
CA SER A 87 -8.84 17.10 -7.78
C SER A 87 -9.63 17.12 -6.47
N GLY A 88 -9.55 16.07 -5.63
CA GLY A 88 -10.31 15.97 -4.37
C GLY A 88 -11.80 15.74 -4.60
N ARG A 89 -12.13 14.94 -5.60
CA ARG A 89 -13.51 14.61 -6.00
C ARG A 89 -13.76 13.09 -6.03
N ALA A 90 -12.87 12.31 -5.41
CA ALA A 90 -12.91 10.85 -5.47
C ALA A 90 -13.56 10.21 -4.22
N GLY A 91 -14.36 10.98 -3.49
CA GLY A 91 -15.09 10.53 -2.30
C GLY A 91 -14.16 9.95 -1.25
N MET A 92 -14.31 8.65 -0.98
CA MET A 92 -13.47 7.96 0.01
C MET A 92 -11.99 8.03 -0.35
N MET A 93 -11.63 8.06 -1.64
CA MET A 93 -10.24 8.08 -2.07
C MET A 93 -9.53 9.42 -1.86
N ASP A 94 -10.25 10.46 -1.43
CA ASP A 94 -9.69 11.77 -1.07
C ASP A 94 -8.71 11.70 0.11
N PHE A 95 -8.73 10.63 0.92
CA PHE A 95 -7.68 10.43 1.93
C PHE A 95 -6.27 10.42 1.29
N ASN A 96 -6.14 9.98 0.03
CA ASN A 96 -4.85 10.00 -0.66
C ASN A 96 -4.41 11.45 -0.89
N LYS A 97 -5.33 12.34 -1.29
CA LYS A 97 -5.03 13.77 -1.44
C LYS A 97 -4.62 14.39 -0.11
N ALA A 98 -5.35 14.09 0.97
CA ALA A 98 -5.03 14.59 2.31
C ALA A 98 -3.59 14.20 2.74
N ILE A 99 -3.18 12.96 2.48
CA ILE A 99 -1.83 12.47 2.80
C ILE A 99 -0.77 13.14 1.91
N CYS A 100 -0.99 13.13 0.59
CA CYS A 100 0.04 13.49 -0.38
C CYS A 100 0.26 15.01 -0.45
N THR A 101 -0.80 15.82 -0.50
CA THR A 101 -0.69 17.29 -0.56
C THR A 101 -0.04 17.88 0.70
N ASN A 102 -0.23 17.23 1.86
CA ASN A 102 0.37 17.68 3.11
C ASN A 102 1.78 17.13 3.38
N GLN A 103 2.35 16.39 2.43
CA GLN A 103 3.66 15.72 2.53
C GLN A 103 3.74 14.77 3.74
N TYR A 104 2.64 14.11 4.07
CA TYR A 104 2.65 13.02 5.06
C TYR A 104 3.02 11.66 4.45
N GLY A 105 3.04 11.59 3.13
CA GLY A 105 3.41 10.42 2.35
C GLY A 105 3.35 10.74 0.87
N TYR A 106 3.62 9.75 0.04
CA TYR A 106 3.57 9.89 -1.41
C TYR A 106 2.91 8.67 -2.07
N PRO A 107 2.29 8.84 -3.25
CA PRO A 107 1.68 7.72 -3.96
C PRO A 107 2.75 6.79 -4.54
N LEU A 108 2.83 5.59 -3.99
CA LEU A 108 3.61 4.48 -4.53
C LEU A 108 2.65 3.53 -5.26
N LEU A 109 2.75 3.47 -6.59
CA LEU A 109 1.75 2.83 -7.43
C LEU A 109 2.06 1.36 -7.67
N TYR A 110 1.14 0.50 -7.28
CA TYR A 110 1.10 -0.90 -7.66
C TYR A 110 0.60 -1.03 -9.09
N CYS A 111 1.46 -1.52 -9.98
CA CYS A 111 1.20 -1.57 -11.42
C CYS A 111 0.67 -2.94 -11.91
N PHE A 112 0.65 -3.96 -11.05
CA PHE A 112 0.25 -5.32 -11.40
C PHE A 112 -1.23 -5.56 -11.10
N ASN A 113 -2.08 -4.59 -11.42
CA ASN A 113 -3.53 -4.69 -11.38
C ASN A 113 -4.09 -5.22 -12.71
N GLN A 114 -5.41 -5.33 -12.78
CA GLN A 114 -6.11 -5.74 -14.00
C GLN A 114 -7.08 -4.65 -14.44
N THR A 115 -7.31 -4.50 -15.74
CA THR A 115 -8.38 -3.67 -16.28
C THR A 115 -9.73 -4.09 -15.74
N GLU A 116 -10.62 -3.15 -15.55
CA GLU A 116 -12.02 -3.42 -15.27
C GLU A 116 -12.71 -4.06 -16.48
N ASP A 117 -13.68 -4.93 -16.20
CA ASP A 117 -14.61 -5.45 -17.21
C ASP A 117 -15.68 -4.42 -17.61
N GLU A 118 -16.43 -4.70 -18.68
CA GLU A 118 -17.49 -3.83 -19.18
C GLU A 118 -18.57 -3.52 -18.12
N ASN A 119 -18.88 -4.50 -17.26
CA ASN A 119 -19.94 -4.40 -16.25
C ASN A 119 -19.46 -3.86 -14.89
N LEU A 120 -18.17 -3.54 -14.76
CA LEU A 120 -17.55 -3.09 -13.50
C LEU A 120 -17.78 -4.06 -12.33
N THR A 121 -17.73 -5.36 -12.63
CA THR A 121 -17.90 -6.43 -11.63
C THR A 121 -16.59 -7.12 -11.27
N GLN A 122 -15.58 -7.05 -12.14
CA GLN A 122 -14.29 -7.71 -11.98
C GLN A 122 -13.14 -6.78 -12.36
N GLY A 123 -11.93 -7.15 -11.93
CA GLY A 123 -10.73 -6.34 -12.17
C GLY A 123 -10.66 -5.12 -11.27
N ASP A 124 -9.96 -4.08 -11.71
CA ASP A 124 -9.79 -2.85 -10.95
C ASP A 124 -10.83 -1.78 -11.32
N TRP A 125 -12.02 -1.96 -10.78
CA TRP A 125 -13.12 -1.01 -10.85
C TRP A 125 -13.01 0.17 -9.87
N VAL A 126 -11.91 0.26 -9.11
CA VAL A 126 -11.62 1.42 -8.24
C VAL A 126 -10.87 2.48 -9.03
N TYR A 127 -9.80 2.10 -9.74
CA TYR A 127 -8.94 3.02 -10.51
C TYR A 127 -9.19 2.99 -12.03
N LEU A 128 -9.95 2.00 -12.52
CA LEU A 128 -10.43 1.90 -13.89
C LEU A 128 -9.31 2.00 -14.94
N PRO A 129 -8.20 1.22 -14.85
CA PRO A 129 -7.05 1.42 -15.72
C PRO A 129 -7.33 1.06 -17.19
N GLY A 130 -8.40 0.33 -17.50
CA GLY A 130 -8.85 0.09 -18.88
C GLY A 130 -9.57 1.29 -19.51
N SER A 131 -9.77 2.38 -18.79
CA SER A 131 -10.48 3.58 -19.23
C SER A 131 -9.67 4.84 -18.94
N LEU A 132 -10.10 5.95 -19.54
CA LEU A 132 -9.75 7.30 -19.09
C LEU A 132 -10.94 7.93 -18.38
N ILE A 133 -10.68 8.63 -17.28
CA ILE A 133 -11.65 9.56 -16.68
C ILE A 133 -11.27 10.96 -17.10
N GLU A 134 -12.19 11.71 -17.68
CA GLU A 134 -12.03 13.11 -18.03
C GLU A 134 -13.26 13.87 -17.53
N ASN A 135 -13.07 14.87 -16.65
CA ASN A 135 -14.17 15.64 -16.06
C ASN A 135 -15.27 14.75 -15.44
N GLY A 136 -14.89 13.73 -14.67
CA GLY A 136 -15.85 12.80 -14.05
C GLY A 136 -16.51 11.81 -15.02
N GLN A 137 -16.24 11.88 -16.32
CA GLN A 137 -16.81 10.96 -17.31
C GLN A 137 -15.82 9.86 -17.70
N ARG A 138 -16.32 8.62 -17.72
CA ARG A 138 -15.55 7.45 -18.14
C ARG A 138 -15.58 7.32 -19.66
N LYS A 139 -14.39 7.31 -20.27
CA LYS A 139 -14.16 6.94 -21.66
C LYS A 139 -13.45 5.60 -21.73
N GLU A 140 -14.10 4.61 -22.32
CA GLU A 140 -13.49 3.30 -22.53
C GLU A 140 -12.41 3.35 -23.61
N LEU A 141 -11.29 2.68 -23.34
CA LEU A 141 -10.20 2.51 -24.29
C LEU A 141 -10.36 1.19 -25.04
N ASP A 142 -9.92 1.18 -26.30
CA ASP A 142 -9.72 -0.06 -27.03
C ASP A 142 -8.50 -0.79 -26.46
N LEU A 143 -8.67 -2.07 -26.11
CA LEU A 143 -7.65 -2.86 -25.43
C LEU A 143 -7.12 -3.96 -26.34
N TYR A 144 -5.80 -4.08 -26.41
CA TYR A 144 -5.08 -5.03 -27.26
C TYR A 144 -4.10 -5.85 -26.43
N THR A 145 -4.04 -7.16 -26.68
CA THR A 145 -3.04 -8.05 -26.08
C THR A 145 -2.46 -8.97 -27.14
N TRP A 146 -1.29 -9.53 -26.86
CA TRP A 146 -0.63 -10.47 -27.75
C TRP A 146 -1.44 -11.77 -27.88
N ASN A 147 -1.57 -12.32 -29.08
CA ASN A 147 -2.26 -13.60 -29.31
C ASN A 147 -1.30 -14.73 -29.75
N GLY A 148 0.01 -14.50 -29.68
CA GLY A 148 1.04 -15.39 -30.21
C GLY A 148 1.65 -14.91 -31.54
N SER A 149 0.98 -14.01 -32.26
CA SER A 149 1.44 -13.52 -33.57
C SER A 149 1.31 -12.02 -33.78
N ILE A 150 0.22 -11.42 -33.29
CA ILE A 150 -0.07 -10.00 -33.41
C ILE A 150 -0.77 -9.49 -32.14
N PHE A 151 -0.84 -8.17 -31.99
CA PHE A 151 -1.70 -7.54 -31.00
C PHE A 151 -3.14 -7.50 -31.52
N ALA A 152 -4.00 -8.32 -30.90
CA ALA A 152 -5.40 -8.42 -31.27
C ALA A 152 -6.27 -7.59 -30.33
N LYS A 153 -7.25 -6.87 -30.88
CA LYS A 153 -8.27 -6.18 -30.08
C LYS A 153 -9.05 -7.21 -29.26
N ARG A 154 -9.22 -6.94 -27.97
CA ARG A 154 -9.94 -7.82 -27.05
C ARG A 154 -11.27 -7.20 -26.63
N ALA A 155 -12.27 -8.05 -26.46
CA ALA A 155 -13.51 -7.66 -25.80
C ALA A 155 -13.25 -7.48 -24.29
N ARG A 156 -14.04 -6.63 -23.65
CA ARG A 156 -13.91 -6.29 -22.21
C ARG A 156 -14.73 -7.23 -21.31
N THR A 157 -14.97 -8.45 -21.77
CA THR A 157 -15.76 -9.47 -21.04
C THR A 157 -15.00 -10.05 -19.85
N LYS A 158 -13.66 -9.91 -19.83
CA LYS A 158 -12.80 -10.30 -18.71
C LYS A 158 -11.73 -9.23 -18.44
N PRO A 159 -11.34 -9.03 -17.18
CA PRO A 159 -10.17 -8.24 -16.82
C PRO A 159 -8.90 -8.73 -17.51
N MET A 160 -8.06 -7.80 -17.94
CA MET A 160 -6.75 -8.10 -18.52
C MET A 160 -5.64 -7.51 -17.64
N PHE A 161 -4.51 -8.20 -17.55
CA PHE A 161 -3.35 -7.78 -16.78
C PHE A 161 -2.75 -6.49 -17.36
N THR A 162 -2.93 -5.37 -16.65
CA THR A 162 -2.67 -4.01 -17.15
C THR A 162 -1.30 -3.85 -17.82
N PRO A 163 -0.18 -4.38 -17.28
CA PRO A 163 1.14 -4.24 -17.90
C PRO A 163 1.27 -4.80 -19.31
N PHE A 164 0.48 -5.81 -19.68
CA PHE A 164 0.58 -6.47 -21.00
C PHE A 164 -0.47 -5.95 -22.00
N VAL A 165 -1.24 -4.95 -21.60
CA VAL A 165 -2.26 -4.34 -22.45
C VAL A 165 -1.70 -3.13 -23.17
N GLN A 166 -1.94 -3.07 -24.47
CA GLN A 166 -1.78 -1.86 -25.27
C GLN A 166 -3.15 -1.25 -25.58
N THR A 167 -3.17 0.04 -25.88
CA THR A 167 -4.34 0.75 -26.39
C THR A 167 -3.97 1.55 -27.64
N LYS A 168 -4.99 2.04 -28.36
CA LYS A 168 -4.79 2.81 -29.59
C LYS A 168 -4.96 4.30 -29.33
N ILE A 169 -3.88 5.06 -29.45
CA ILE A 169 -3.87 6.52 -29.35
C ILE A 169 -3.35 7.09 -30.67
N ASN A 170 -4.09 8.02 -31.28
CA ASN A 170 -3.72 8.65 -32.56
C ASN A 170 -3.35 7.67 -33.69
N GLY A 171 -3.95 6.47 -33.69
CA GLY A 171 -3.67 5.45 -34.69
C GLY A 171 -2.61 4.42 -34.30
N GLU A 172 -1.81 4.68 -33.26
CA GLU A 172 -0.68 3.85 -32.84
C GLU A 172 -1.00 3.03 -31.59
N LEU A 173 -0.40 1.84 -31.49
CA LEU A 173 -0.47 1.03 -30.28
C LEU A 173 0.54 1.54 -29.25
N VAL A 174 0.03 1.91 -28.08
CA VAL A 174 0.82 2.44 -26.96
C VAL A 174 0.54 1.59 -25.73
N SER A 175 1.54 1.39 -24.87
CA SER A 175 1.33 0.69 -23.59
C SER A 175 0.25 1.39 -22.77
N LEU A 176 -0.71 0.63 -22.24
CA LEU A 176 -1.72 1.19 -21.34
C LEU A 176 -1.09 1.78 -20.08
N VAL A 177 0.02 1.19 -19.63
CA VAL A 177 0.81 1.72 -18.51
C VAL A 177 1.42 3.08 -18.85
N GLU A 178 1.96 3.26 -20.06
CA GLU A 178 2.54 4.55 -20.49
C GLU A 178 1.49 5.64 -20.51
N VAL A 179 0.29 5.36 -21.04
CA VAL A 179 -0.82 6.32 -21.05
C VAL A 179 -1.12 6.86 -19.65
N HIS A 180 -1.21 5.97 -18.65
CA HIS A 180 -1.45 6.40 -17.27
C HIS A 180 -0.24 7.12 -16.66
N LYS A 181 0.98 6.61 -16.86
CA LYS A 181 2.21 7.28 -16.37
C LYS A 181 2.36 8.69 -16.94
N GLU A 182 2.06 8.89 -18.23
CA GLU A 182 2.09 10.20 -18.87
C GLU A 182 1.06 11.16 -18.28
N LYS A 183 -0.18 10.70 -18.07
CA LYS A 183 -1.19 11.51 -17.40
C LYS A 183 -0.76 11.91 -15.99
N LEU A 184 -0.18 10.98 -15.22
CA LEU A 184 0.31 11.25 -13.87
C LEU A 184 1.43 12.29 -13.82
N ARG A 185 2.30 12.35 -14.83
CA ARG A 185 3.37 13.36 -14.94
C ARG A 185 2.84 14.79 -15.06
N SER A 186 1.58 14.98 -15.45
CA SER A 186 0.96 16.31 -15.48
C SER A 186 0.70 16.90 -14.09
N TYR A 187 0.62 16.07 -13.05
CA TYR A 187 0.33 16.48 -11.67
C TYR A 187 1.61 16.68 -10.85
N LYS A 188 2.25 17.84 -11.04
CA LYS A 188 3.57 18.16 -10.44
C LYS A 188 3.58 18.24 -8.91
N ASP A 189 2.43 18.45 -8.28
CA ASP A 189 2.31 18.56 -6.82
C ASP A 189 2.39 17.20 -6.11
N PHE A 190 2.38 16.10 -6.87
CA PHE A 190 2.41 14.74 -6.34
C PHE A 190 3.69 14.03 -6.78
N LEU A 191 4.41 13.43 -5.82
CA LEU A 191 5.53 12.55 -6.10
C LEU A 191 5.03 11.15 -6.47
N PHE A 192 4.55 10.98 -7.71
CA PHE A 192 4.20 9.65 -8.22
C PHE A 192 5.44 8.81 -8.46
N LYS A 193 5.52 7.66 -7.79
CA LYS A 193 6.46 6.58 -8.10
C LYS A 193 5.72 5.28 -8.30
N THR A 194 6.33 4.33 -9.00
CA THR A 194 5.82 2.98 -9.17
C THR A 194 6.58 2.02 -8.25
N GLU A 195 5.93 0.98 -7.74
CA GLU A 195 6.64 -0.09 -7.04
C GLU A 195 7.67 -0.78 -7.95
N THR A 196 7.37 -0.82 -9.26
CA THR A 196 8.21 -1.43 -10.27
C THR A 196 9.52 -0.68 -10.49
N SER A 197 9.54 0.66 -10.43
CA SER A 197 10.77 1.42 -10.59
C SER A 197 11.76 1.15 -9.45
N LEU A 198 11.28 0.99 -8.22
CA LEU A 198 12.12 0.60 -7.08
C LEU A 198 12.80 -0.76 -7.30
N ILE A 199 12.07 -1.72 -7.89
CA ILE A 199 12.61 -3.05 -8.18
C ILE A 199 13.64 -3.00 -9.31
N ILE A 200 13.36 -2.27 -10.39
CA ILE A 200 14.27 -2.16 -11.54
C ILE A 200 15.55 -1.39 -11.17
N GLU A 201 15.45 -0.30 -10.40
CA GLU A 201 16.62 0.45 -9.91
C GLU A 201 17.58 -0.43 -9.09
N HIS A 202 17.06 -1.46 -8.41
CA HIS A 202 17.82 -2.39 -7.58
C HIS A 202 17.81 -3.83 -8.12
N GLN A 203 17.62 -4.01 -9.44
CA GLN A 203 17.34 -5.31 -10.05
C GLN A 203 18.37 -6.38 -9.69
N GLU A 204 19.67 -6.07 -9.73
CA GLU A 204 20.72 -7.05 -9.42
C GLU A 204 20.69 -7.52 -7.96
N PHE A 205 20.38 -6.61 -7.03
CA PHE A 205 20.19 -6.98 -5.63
C PHE A 205 18.93 -7.82 -5.43
N VAL A 206 17.83 -7.47 -6.10
CA VAL A 206 16.59 -8.24 -6.08
C VAL A 206 16.79 -9.64 -6.67
N LYS A 207 17.54 -9.79 -7.77
CA LYS A 207 17.90 -11.11 -8.35
C LYS A 207 18.65 -11.98 -7.32
N ARG A 208 19.61 -11.40 -6.59
CA ARG A 208 20.31 -12.11 -5.50
C ARG A 208 19.35 -12.56 -4.40
N ILE A 209 18.45 -11.68 -3.95
CA ILE A 209 17.41 -11.98 -2.96
C ILE A 209 16.53 -13.14 -3.43
N LEU A 210 15.99 -13.06 -4.64
CA LEU A 210 15.12 -14.08 -5.21
C LEU A 210 15.81 -15.44 -5.30
N LYS A 211 17.07 -15.47 -5.75
CA LYS A 211 17.86 -16.71 -5.81
C LYS A 211 17.94 -17.38 -4.45
N VAL A 212 18.28 -16.63 -3.41
CA VAL A 212 18.35 -17.15 -2.03
C VAL A 212 16.99 -17.64 -1.55
N LEU A 213 15.92 -16.88 -1.78
CA LEU A 213 14.57 -17.23 -1.34
C LEU A 213 14.03 -18.48 -2.05
N ILE A 214 14.26 -18.62 -3.36
CA ILE A 214 13.88 -19.79 -4.15
C ILE A 214 14.63 -21.03 -3.65
N GLU A 215 15.95 -20.94 -3.45
CA GLU A 215 16.73 -22.07 -2.93
C GLU A 215 16.33 -22.45 -1.49
N SER A 216 15.91 -21.48 -0.69
CA SER A 216 15.33 -21.74 0.63
C SER A 216 13.96 -22.43 0.53
N ALA A 217 13.08 -21.97 -0.37
CA ALA A 217 11.72 -22.52 -0.55
C ALA A 217 11.74 -24.01 -0.92
N LYS A 218 12.68 -24.45 -1.77
CA LYS A 218 12.87 -25.87 -2.15
C LYS A 218 13.12 -26.78 -0.95
N LYS A 219 13.82 -26.26 0.06
CA LYS A 219 14.25 -27.02 1.25
C LYS A 219 13.20 -27.04 2.37
N GLN A 220 12.11 -26.28 2.24
CA GLN A 220 11.08 -26.23 3.27
C GLN A 220 10.16 -27.46 3.20
N LYS A 221 9.73 -27.95 4.38
CA LYS A 221 8.77 -29.06 4.50
C LYS A 221 7.47 -28.80 3.72
N ASN A 222 7.04 -27.54 3.61
CA ASN A 222 5.91 -27.14 2.78
C ASN A 222 6.39 -26.16 1.69
N SER A 223 7.11 -26.71 0.71
CA SER A 223 7.66 -25.97 -0.43
C SER A 223 6.58 -25.25 -1.23
N ARG A 224 5.43 -25.88 -1.47
CA ARG A 224 4.27 -25.27 -2.16
C ARG A 224 3.86 -23.94 -1.53
N ARG A 225 3.72 -23.90 -0.20
CA ARG A 225 3.39 -22.64 0.50
C ARG A 225 4.54 -21.64 0.44
N ALA A 226 5.78 -22.10 0.59
CA ALA A 226 6.96 -21.24 0.51
C ALA A 226 7.07 -20.56 -0.87
N PHE A 227 6.81 -21.29 -1.96
CA PHE A 227 6.73 -20.70 -3.30
C PHE A 227 5.55 -19.75 -3.46
N GLN A 228 4.36 -20.06 -2.93
CA GLN A 228 3.22 -19.13 -2.96
C GLN A 228 3.50 -17.81 -2.26
N ASP A 229 4.30 -17.84 -1.18
CA ASP A 229 4.72 -16.63 -0.48
C ASP A 229 5.71 -15.79 -1.32
N LEU A 230 6.36 -16.37 -2.34
CA LEU A 230 7.23 -15.65 -3.29
C LEU A 230 6.49 -15.25 -4.56
N PHE A 231 5.75 -16.18 -5.17
CA PHE A 231 5.03 -16.04 -6.42
C PHE A 231 3.60 -16.53 -6.27
N SER A 232 2.63 -15.64 -6.49
CA SER A 232 1.22 -15.93 -6.17
C SER A 232 0.33 -16.18 -7.39
N HIS A 233 0.74 -15.66 -8.55
CA HIS A 233 -0.02 -15.70 -9.78
C HIS A 233 0.92 -15.92 -10.96
N ALA A 234 0.38 -16.48 -12.04
CA ALA A 234 1.01 -16.47 -13.34
C ALA A 234 0.27 -15.48 -14.25
N VAL A 235 1.00 -14.82 -15.13
CA VAL A 235 0.43 -13.94 -16.16
C VAL A 235 0.83 -14.40 -17.55
N SER A 236 -0.14 -14.53 -18.45
CA SER A 236 0.14 -14.87 -19.85
C SER A 236 0.24 -13.62 -20.71
N LEU A 237 0.96 -13.73 -21.85
CA LEU A 237 1.07 -12.66 -22.84
C LEU A 237 -0.28 -12.20 -23.42
N GLU A 238 -1.32 -13.03 -23.32
CA GLU A 238 -2.70 -12.65 -23.66
C GLU A 238 -3.36 -11.70 -22.65
N GLY A 239 -2.68 -11.39 -21.54
CA GLY A 239 -3.19 -10.57 -20.46
C GLY A 239 -4.02 -11.34 -19.43
N LYS A 240 -3.99 -12.68 -19.40
CA LYS A 240 -4.68 -13.44 -18.34
C LYS A 240 -3.82 -13.47 -17.09
N MET A 241 -4.44 -13.32 -15.92
CA MET A 241 -3.80 -13.45 -14.62
C MET A 241 -4.54 -14.51 -13.81
N GLU A 242 -3.84 -15.55 -13.38
CA GLU A 242 -4.45 -16.68 -12.67
C GLU A 242 -3.60 -17.09 -11.48
N ARG A 243 -4.26 -17.60 -10.43
CA ARG A 243 -3.55 -18.18 -9.30
C ARG A 243 -2.96 -19.52 -9.71
N THR A 244 -1.64 -19.63 -9.61
CA THR A 244 -0.92 -20.84 -9.96
C THR A 244 0.17 -21.10 -8.95
N ILE A 245 0.52 -22.36 -8.78
CA ILE A 245 1.58 -22.79 -7.87
C ILE A 245 2.80 -23.17 -8.70
N ILE A 246 3.97 -22.87 -8.16
CA ILE A 246 5.21 -23.40 -8.70
C ILE A 246 5.45 -24.79 -8.11
N GLU A 247 5.59 -25.75 -9.00
CA GLU A 247 6.09 -27.09 -8.72
C GLU A 247 7.55 -27.14 -9.17
N PHE A 248 8.39 -27.90 -8.46
CA PHE A 248 9.79 -28.03 -8.81
C PHE A 248 10.22 -29.50 -8.75
N ASN A 249 11.13 -29.87 -9.63
CA ASN A 249 11.78 -31.17 -9.68
C ASN A 249 13.23 -30.98 -10.18
N ASP A 250 13.95 -32.08 -10.43
CA ASP A 250 15.34 -32.03 -10.89
C ASP A 250 15.52 -31.37 -12.27
N ASN A 251 14.44 -31.27 -13.06
CA ASN A 251 14.45 -30.69 -14.39
C ASN A 251 14.10 -29.19 -14.40
N GLY A 252 13.74 -28.60 -13.26
CA GLY A 252 13.46 -27.16 -13.16
C GLY A 252 12.15 -26.83 -12.43
N TYR A 253 11.50 -25.75 -12.85
CA TYR A 253 10.30 -25.17 -12.24
C TYR A 253 9.14 -25.16 -13.23
N GLN A 254 8.00 -25.69 -12.81
CA GLN A 254 6.76 -25.68 -13.59
C GLN A 254 5.76 -24.70 -12.97
N MET A 255 5.15 -23.85 -13.80
CA MET A 255 4.05 -22.97 -13.40
C MET A 255 2.98 -22.91 -14.50
N GLY A 256 1.88 -23.62 -14.30
CA GLY A 256 0.86 -23.76 -15.35
C GLY A 256 1.44 -24.54 -16.53
N SER A 257 1.34 -23.99 -17.75
CA SER A 257 1.97 -24.57 -18.94
C SER A 257 3.46 -24.22 -19.09
N ALA A 258 3.97 -23.20 -18.40
CA ALA A 258 5.33 -22.73 -18.57
C ALA A 258 6.34 -23.55 -17.73
N HIS A 259 7.49 -23.83 -18.35
CA HIS A 259 8.62 -24.52 -17.74
C HIS A 259 9.87 -23.62 -17.73
N TYR A 260 10.57 -23.57 -16.60
CA TYR A 260 11.83 -22.85 -16.42
C TYR A 260 12.93 -23.82 -15.99
N GLU A 261 13.91 -24.03 -16.86
CA GLU A 261 15.00 -25.00 -16.68
C GLU A 261 15.92 -24.70 -15.46
N SER A 262 15.92 -23.47 -14.96
CA SER A 262 16.81 -23.07 -13.86
C SER A 262 16.24 -21.95 -13.00
N THR A 263 16.83 -21.77 -11.81
CA THR A 263 16.49 -20.66 -10.89
C THR A 263 16.70 -19.32 -11.56
N SER A 264 17.76 -19.17 -12.35
CA SER A 264 18.04 -17.94 -13.11
C SER A 264 16.94 -17.66 -14.13
N LYS A 265 16.50 -18.66 -14.88
CA LYS A 265 15.42 -18.50 -15.88
C LYS A 265 14.08 -18.15 -15.25
N LEU A 266 13.75 -18.76 -14.11
CA LEU A 266 12.55 -18.39 -13.34
C LEU A 266 12.62 -16.92 -12.89
N ILE A 267 13.78 -16.47 -12.39
CA ILE A 267 13.99 -15.08 -11.95
C ILE A 267 13.91 -14.09 -13.12
N GLU A 268 14.57 -14.41 -14.23
CA GLU A 268 14.50 -13.61 -15.47
C GLU A 268 13.04 -13.43 -15.90
N ALA A 269 12.27 -14.53 -15.98
CA ALA A 269 10.87 -14.48 -16.34
C ALA A 269 10.02 -13.70 -15.32
N ALA A 270 10.33 -13.79 -14.03
CA ALA A 270 9.61 -13.06 -12.98
C ALA A 270 9.81 -11.54 -13.03
N LEU A 271 10.89 -11.08 -13.66
CA LEU A 271 11.19 -9.66 -13.84
C LEU A 271 10.59 -9.09 -15.12
N LEU A 272 10.18 -9.92 -16.08
CA LEU A 272 9.55 -9.45 -17.32
C LEU A 272 8.30 -8.57 -17.09
N PRO A 273 7.38 -8.88 -16.15
CA PRO A 273 6.28 -7.99 -15.80
C PRO A 273 6.72 -6.61 -15.29
N TYR A 274 7.89 -6.52 -14.63
CA TYR A 274 8.46 -5.24 -14.20
C TYR A 274 8.99 -4.43 -15.39
N HIS A 275 9.68 -5.10 -16.32
CA HIS A 275 10.15 -4.48 -17.57
C HIS A 275 8.98 -4.00 -18.44
N ALA A 276 7.83 -4.70 -18.46
CA ALA A 276 6.64 -4.23 -19.16
C ALA A 276 6.13 -2.87 -18.65
N VAL A 277 6.42 -2.51 -17.39
CA VAL A 277 5.98 -1.26 -16.77
C VAL A 277 7.01 -0.14 -16.91
N GLU A 278 8.31 -0.47 -16.77
CA GLU A 278 9.39 0.53 -16.81
C GLU A 278 10.01 0.72 -18.20
N GLU A 279 10.06 -0.34 -19.01
CA GLU A 279 10.66 -0.37 -20.35
C GLU A 279 9.68 -0.97 -21.40
N PRO A 280 8.44 -0.45 -21.51
CA PRO A 280 7.36 -1.05 -22.30
C PRO A 280 7.71 -1.22 -23.78
N LYS A 281 8.43 -0.26 -24.39
CA LYS A 281 8.83 -0.36 -25.80
C LYS A 281 9.75 -1.55 -26.06
N GLU A 282 10.72 -1.78 -25.17
CA GLU A 282 11.62 -2.93 -25.26
C GLU A 282 10.87 -4.24 -24.98
N PHE A 283 10.01 -4.25 -23.96
CA PHE A 283 9.17 -5.40 -23.65
C PHE A 283 8.30 -5.82 -24.85
N PHE A 284 7.50 -4.91 -25.41
CA PHE A 284 6.62 -5.24 -26.54
C PHE A 284 7.39 -5.51 -27.83
N GLY A 285 8.57 -4.91 -28.02
CA GLY A 285 9.45 -5.18 -29.16
C GLY A 285 10.05 -6.60 -29.14
N ASN A 286 10.27 -7.16 -27.96
CA ASN A 286 10.88 -8.49 -27.78
C ASN A 286 9.86 -9.59 -27.42
N ILE A 287 8.56 -9.27 -27.40
CA ILE A 287 7.50 -10.14 -26.85
C ILE A 287 7.46 -11.56 -27.44
N GLN A 288 7.89 -11.73 -28.69
CA GLN A 288 7.95 -13.02 -29.38
C GLN A 288 8.96 -14.00 -28.77
N SER A 289 9.97 -13.48 -28.06
CA SER A 289 11.04 -14.27 -27.43
C SER A 289 10.71 -14.71 -26.00
N PHE A 290 9.62 -14.18 -25.44
CA PHE A 290 9.27 -14.38 -24.05
C PHE A 290 8.48 -15.68 -23.82
N PRO A 291 8.55 -16.26 -22.60
CA PRO A 291 7.70 -17.40 -22.26
C PRO A 291 6.22 -17.02 -22.32
N GLU A 292 5.37 -17.99 -22.65
CA GLU A 292 3.91 -17.78 -22.77
C GLU A 292 3.26 -17.30 -21.47
N SER A 293 3.86 -17.65 -20.33
CA SER A 293 3.41 -17.30 -18.99
C SER A 293 4.60 -16.91 -18.13
N MET A 294 4.39 -16.01 -17.16
CA MET A 294 5.43 -15.46 -16.28
C MET A 294 4.94 -15.42 -14.83
N PRO A 295 5.79 -15.74 -13.84
CA PRO A 295 5.43 -15.64 -12.44
C PRO A 295 5.35 -14.18 -11.99
N LEU A 296 4.38 -13.84 -11.14
CA LEU A 296 4.29 -12.55 -10.46
C LEU A 296 4.70 -12.68 -9.00
N PHE A 297 5.47 -11.70 -8.52
CA PHE A 297 5.79 -11.58 -7.10
C PHE A 297 4.49 -11.51 -6.30
N SER A 298 4.46 -12.19 -5.16
CA SER A 298 3.34 -12.10 -4.24
C SER A 298 3.31 -10.73 -3.55
N ASN A 299 2.13 -10.29 -3.09
CA ASN A 299 2.02 -9.08 -2.26
C ASN A 299 2.85 -9.15 -0.97
N ILE A 300 3.17 -10.36 -0.50
CA ILE A 300 4.02 -10.58 0.68
C ILE A 300 5.47 -10.25 0.32
N LEU A 301 5.97 -10.79 -0.78
CA LEU A 301 7.31 -10.52 -1.27
C LEU A 301 7.48 -9.04 -1.63
N SER A 302 6.52 -8.46 -2.37
CA SER A 302 6.55 -7.03 -2.73
C SER A 302 6.59 -6.12 -1.49
N GLY A 303 5.84 -6.44 -0.43
CA GLY A 303 5.89 -5.65 0.80
C GLY A 303 7.21 -5.81 1.58
N VAL A 304 7.82 -6.99 1.57
CA VAL A 304 9.18 -7.18 2.14
C VAL A 304 10.22 -6.40 1.34
N LEU A 305 10.17 -6.47 0.00
CA LEU A 305 11.08 -5.73 -0.89
C LEU A 305 10.90 -4.22 -0.74
N SER A 306 9.66 -3.72 -0.67
CA SER A 306 9.37 -2.30 -0.41
C SER A 306 10.03 -1.80 0.88
N ALA A 307 10.03 -2.63 1.93
CA ALA A 307 10.70 -2.30 3.18
C ALA A 307 12.22 -2.35 3.07
N ILE A 308 12.80 -3.41 2.48
CA ILE A 308 14.25 -3.57 2.31
C ILE A 308 14.84 -2.47 1.43
N LEU A 309 14.14 -2.08 0.38
CA LEU A 309 14.53 -1.01 -0.54
C LEU A 309 14.15 0.38 -0.02
N GLU A 310 13.79 0.47 1.27
CA GLU A 310 13.58 1.71 2.01
C GLU A 310 12.59 2.68 1.33
N SER A 311 11.47 2.18 0.81
CA SER A 311 10.50 3.01 0.08
C SER A 311 9.88 4.15 0.91
N HIS A 312 10.06 4.15 2.23
CA HIS A 312 9.70 5.24 3.15
C HIS A 312 10.72 6.40 3.15
N TYR A 313 11.82 6.28 2.41
CA TYR A 313 12.79 7.34 2.11
C TYR A 313 12.96 7.48 0.59
N PRO A 314 11.97 8.04 -0.14
CA PRO A 314 11.97 8.06 -1.61
C PRO A 314 13.09 8.91 -2.22
N PHE A 315 13.76 9.76 -1.45
CA PHE A 315 14.92 10.54 -1.90
C PHE A 315 16.26 9.95 -1.41
N GLY A 316 16.22 8.72 -0.89
CA GLY A 316 17.32 8.04 -0.26
C GLY A 316 17.37 8.28 1.25
N SER A 317 17.73 7.24 2.01
CA SER A 317 17.97 7.38 3.45
C SER A 317 19.15 8.33 3.72
N PRO A 318 19.10 9.12 4.81
CA PRO A 318 20.24 9.93 5.25
C PRO A 318 21.54 9.09 5.35
N LYS A 319 22.70 9.66 5.01
CA LYS A 319 23.97 8.89 4.97
C LYS A 319 24.36 8.27 6.31
N ALA A 320 24.01 8.90 7.44
CA ALA A 320 24.24 8.38 8.80
C ALA A 320 23.45 7.09 9.11
N ASN A 321 22.62 6.63 8.17
CA ASN A 321 21.54 5.69 8.39
C ASN A 321 21.66 4.44 7.50
N LYS A 322 22.71 4.22 6.71
CA LYS A 322 22.75 3.07 5.77
C LYS A 322 23.63 1.89 6.18
N THR A 323 24.75 2.11 6.85
CA THR A 323 25.71 1.04 7.18
C THR A 323 25.55 0.44 8.57
N ASP A 324 24.90 1.15 9.49
CA ASP A 324 24.84 0.80 10.92
C ASP A 324 23.43 0.67 11.49
N ARG A 325 22.38 0.61 10.64
CA ARG A 325 21.01 0.43 11.14
C ARG A 325 20.87 -0.96 11.77
N LEU A 326 20.50 -0.98 13.04
CA LEU A 326 20.21 -2.22 13.77
C LEU A 326 18.81 -2.74 13.44
N ILE A 327 17.89 -1.82 13.12
CA ILE A 327 16.50 -2.08 12.75
C ILE A 327 16.10 -1.17 11.60
N ASN A 328 15.34 -1.69 10.64
CA ASN A 328 14.63 -0.91 9.63
C ASN A 328 13.19 -0.64 10.09
N PHE A 329 12.90 0.60 10.50
CA PHE A 329 11.55 1.05 10.85
C PHE A 329 10.81 1.48 9.59
N HIS A 330 10.07 0.55 9.00
CA HIS A 330 9.34 0.80 7.77
C HIS A 330 7.95 1.38 8.05
N PHE A 331 7.74 2.63 7.67
CA PHE A 331 6.45 3.32 7.80
C PHE A 331 5.63 3.13 6.53
N HIS A 332 4.35 2.74 6.64
CA HIS A 332 3.50 2.50 5.46
C HIS A 332 2.06 2.94 5.68
N TRP A 333 1.53 3.78 4.79
CA TRP A 333 0.11 4.16 4.78
C TRP A 333 -0.75 3.08 4.11
N GLY A 334 -1.38 2.23 4.92
CA GLY A 334 -2.24 1.15 4.46
C GLY A 334 -3.66 1.61 4.15
N ALA A 335 -4.17 1.19 2.99
CA ALA A 335 -5.57 1.37 2.60
C ALA A 335 -6.54 0.56 3.49
N ARG A 336 -7.85 0.73 3.27
CA ARG A 336 -8.91 0.00 3.99
C ARG A 336 -8.73 -1.53 3.98
N ASP A 337 -8.28 -2.13 2.89
CA ASP A 337 -8.15 -3.59 2.84
C ASP A 337 -6.85 -4.07 3.49
N MET A 338 -5.78 -3.27 3.43
CA MET A 338 -4.48 -3.59 4.04
C MET A 338 -4.46 -3.37 5.56
N ALA A 339 -4.81 -2.16 6.00
CA ALA A 339 -4.81 -1.75 7.40
C ALA A 339 -6.19 -1.92 8.04
N GLY A 340 -7.26 -1.64 7.31
CA GLY A 340 -8.59 -1.54 7.93
C GLY A 340 -8.67 -0.35 8.89
N PHE A 341 -9.48 -0.51 9.92
CA PHE A 341 -9.78 0.44 10.98
C PHE A 341 -10.08 -0.36 12.26
N PRO A 342 -9.04 -0.86 12.95
CA PRO A 342 -9.24 -1.67 14.15
C PRO A 342 -9.85 -0.84 15.30
N PRO A 343 -10.54 -1.49 16.26
CA PRO A 343 -10.71 -2.94 16.38
C PRO A 343 -11.82 -3.52 15.49
N ILE A 344 -12.60 -2.68 14.80
CA ILE A 344 -13.76 -3.10 13.99
C ILE A 344 -13.34 -3.95 12.78
N LYS A 345 -12.32 -3.51 12.02
CA LYS A 345 -11.76 -4.27 10.89
C LYS A 345 -10.23 -4.22 10.90
N LYS A 346 -9.55 -5.37 10.94
CA LYS A 346 -8.08 -5.46 11.16
C LYS A 346 -7.20 -5.45 9.89
N GLY A 347 -7.81 -5.44 8.69
CA GLY A 347 -7.10 -5.53 7.41
C GLY A 347 -6.35 -6.87 7.19
N TYR A 348 -5.96 -7.17 5.95
CA TYR A 348 -5.29 -8.44 5.63
C TYR A 348 -3.87 -8.55 6.22
N PHE A 349 -3.22 -7.41 6.54
CA PHE A 349 -1.86 -7.41 7.07
C PHE A 349 -1.79 -7.99 8.50
N ALA A 350 -2.86 -7.82 9.29
CA ALA A 350 -2.94 -8.35 10.65
C ALA A 350 -3.16 -9.87 10.69
N GLU A 351 -3.51 -10.50 9.56
CA GLU A 351 -3.71 -11.95 9.48
C GLU A 351 -2.46 -12.72 9.93
N LYS A 352 -2.68 -13.79 10.70
CA LYS A 352 -1.59 -14.61 11.26
C LYS A 352 -0.75 -15.27 10.15
N SER A 353 -1.39 -15.68 9.07
CA SER A 353 -0.77 -16.24 7.86
C SER A 353 0.20 -15.24 7.23
N THR A 354 -0.26 -14.03 6.93
CA THR A 354 0.54 -12.95 6.34
C THR A 354 1.80 -12.68 7.17
N ARG A 355 1.64 -12.44 8.48
CA ARG A 355 2.77 -12.14 9.37
C ARG A 355 3.76 -13.29 9.51
N LYS A 356 3.28 -14.54 9.47
CA LYS A 356 4.15 -15.71 9.48
C LYS A 356 5.01 -15.75 8.21
N SER A 357 4.43 -15.49 7.05
CA SER A 357 5.13 -15.46 5.76
C SER A 357 6.17 -14.33 5.71
N TYR A 358 5.83 -13.11 6.17
CA TYR A 358 6.81 -12.01 6.31
C TYR A 358 8.01 -12.43 7.16
N ARG A 359 7.76 -13.01 8.34
CA ARG A 359 8.82 -13.48 9.24
C ARG A 359 9.67 -14.58 8.61
N GLN A 360 9.07 -15.52 7.88
CA GLN A 360 9.78 -16.60 7.22
C GLN A 360 10.73 -16.05 6.14
N ILE A 361 10.25 -15.14 5.29
CA ILE A 361 11.08 -14.49 4.28
C ILE A 361 12.20 -13.68 4.94
N CYS A 362 11.88 -12.79 5.89
CA CYS A 362 12.86 -11.95 6.56
C CYS A 362 13.92 -12.77 7.31
N ASN A 363 13.54 -13.89 7.94
CA ASN A 363 14.48 -14.79 8.62
C ASN A 363 15.56 -15.36 7.69
N VAL A 364 15.21 -15.66 6.44
CA VAL A 364 16.19 -16.12 5.44
C VAL A 364 17.09 -14.96 5.07
N LEU A 365 16.52 -13.79 4.79
CA LEU A 365 17.26 -12.63 4.31
C LEU A 365 18.27 -12.08 5.31
N ILE A 366 17.90 -11.93 6.60
CA ILE A 366 18.83 -11.40 7.61
C ILE A 366 20.01 -12.34 7.91
N LYS A 367 19.89 -13.63 7.57
CA LYS A 367 20.97 -14.61 7.74
C LYS A 367 21.96 -14.56 6.59
N GLU A 368 21.45 -14.33 5.38
CA GLU A 368 22.22 -14.42 4.13
C GLU A 368 22.81 -13.06 3.69
N PHE A 369 22.19 -11.94 4.09
CA PHE A 369 22.59 -10.59 3.69
C PHE A 369 22.93 -9.76 4.93
N LYS A 370 24.17 -9.29 5.02
CA LYS A 370 24.64 -8.45 6.13
C LYS A 370 24.05 -7.04 6.04
N GLU A 371 23.80 -6.59 4.82
CA GLU A 371 23.19 -5.31 4.46
C GLU A 371 21.69 -5.23 4.79
N ILE A 372 21.02 -6.36 5.07
CA ILE A 372 19.60 -6.38 5.43
C ILE A 372 19.44 -6.34 6.95
N SER A 373 18.78 -5.29 7.43
CA SER A 373 18.38 -5.15 8.83
C SER A 373 17.04 -5.85 9.11
N PRO A 374 16.82 -6.37 10.32
CA PRO A 374 15.49 -6.76 10.79
C PRO A 374 14.47 -5.62 10.59
N ILE A 375 13.24 -5.97 10.22
CA ILE A 375 12.20 -5.00 9.87
C ILE A 375 11.23 -4.85 11.04
N TYR A 376 10.96 -3.61 11.43
CA TYR A 376 9.84 -3.24 12.27
C TYR A 376 8.82 -2.46 11.43
N PHE A 377 7.71 -3.09 11.07
CA PHE A 377 6.73 -2.52 10.15
C PHE A 377 5.67 -1.71 10.90
N LEU A 378 5.59 -0.40 10.67
CA LEU A 378 4.55 0.48 11.20
C LEU A 378 3.45 0.63 10.15
N LEU A 379 2.33 -0.05 10.38
CA LEU A 379 1.15 0.04 9.53
C LEU A 379 0.25 1.18 9.99
N ILE A 380 0.11 2.20 9.13
CA ILE A 380 -0.61 3.42 9.42
C ILE A 380 -1.94 3.42 8.66
N PRO A 381 -3.11 3.47 9.33
CA PRO A 381 -4.39 3.40 8.63
C PRO A 381 -4.69 4.72 7.92
N SER A 382 -4.65 4.74 6.58
CA SER A 382 -4.95 5.96 5.80
C SER A 382 -6.40 6.42 5.92
N VAL A 383 -7.28 5.48 6.27
CA VAL A 383 -8.73 5.71 6.37
C VAL A 383 -9.12 6.75 7.42
N ILE A 384 -8.26 7.10 8.38
CA ILE A 384 -8.54 8.17 9.34
C ILE A 384 -8.80 9.51 8.64
N PHE A 385 -8.18 9.75 7.48
CA PHE A 385 -8.38 10.97 6.71
C PHE A 385 -9.73 10.99 5.94
N SER A 386 -10.50 9.89 5.96
CA SER A 386 -11.91 9.96 5.54
C SER A 386 -12.73 10.91 6.41
N LEU A 387 -12.27 11.15 7.65
CA LEU A 387 -12.80 12.13 8.60
C LEU A 387 -12.39 13.58 8.30
N CYS A 388 -11.62 13.83 7.23
CA CYS A 388 -11.27 15.17 6.75
C CYS A 388 -12.19 15.53 5.57
N PRO A 389 -13.33 16.22 5.79
CA PRO A 389 -14.27 16.59 4.74
C PRO A 389 -13.62 17.56 3.76
N THR A 390 -14.29 17.88 2.65
CA THR A 390 -13.79 18.87 1.70
C THR A 390 -14.10 20.28 2.19
N ASN A 391 -13.28 21.27 1.78
CA ASN A 391 -13.50 22.70 2.05
C ASN A 391 -14.81 23.26 1.44
N ILE A 392 -15.48 22.50 0.57
CA ILE A 392 -16.75 22.92 -0.05
C ILE A 392 -17.91 22.71 0.93
N HIS A 393 -17.79 21.72 1.81
CA HIS A 393 -18.82 21.38 2.79
C HIS A 393 -18.40 21.80 4.20
N GLU A 394 -18.25 23.11 4.43
CA GLU A 394 -17.83 23.67 5.73
C GLU A 394 -18.72 23.23 6.91
N LYS A 395 -19.99 22.91 6.66
CA LYS A 395 -20.89 22.36 7.69
C LYS A 395 -20.41 21.00 8.21
N ASP A 396 -19.93 20.12 7.34
CA ASP A 396 -19.42 18.79 7.73
C ASP A 396 -18.22 18.94 8.66
N LYS A 397 -17.32 19.87 8.34
CA LYS A 397 -16.16 20.21 9.16
C LYS A 397 -16.57 20.68 10.57
N ALA A 398 -17.55 21.58 10.66
CA ALA A 398 -18.05 22.06 11.95
C ALA A 398 -18.67 20.93 12.78
N LEU A 399 -19.51 20.08 12.15
CA LEU A 399 -20.15 18.95 12.82
C LEU A 399 -19.15 17.90 13.32
N LEU A 400 -18.11 17.62 12.54
CA LEU A 400 -17.03 16.70 12.93
C LEU A 400 -16.16 17.28 14.05
N SER A 401 -15.91 18.59 14.03
CA SER A 401 -15.19 19.28 15.12
C SER A 401 -15.90 19.10 16.46
N LEU A 402 -17.24 19.21 16.47
CA LEU A 402 -18.07 18.92 17.65
C LEU A 402 -17.95 17.46 18.09
N LEU A 403 -18.02 16.51 17.15
CA LEU A 403 -17.85 15.08 17.45
C LEU A 403 -16.50 14.81 18.11
N PHE A 404 -15.41 15.33 17.55
CA PHE A 404 -14.06 15.06 18.05
C PHE A 404 -13.85 15.67 19.43
N LYS A 405 -14.38 16.88 19.67
CA LYS A 405 -14.37 17.49 21.00
C LYS A 405 -15.11 16.65 22.02
N GLU A 406 -16.29 16.12 21.69
CA GLU A 406 -17.04 15.23 22.58
C GLU A 406 -16.27 13.93 22.88
N VAL A 407 -15.65 13.30 21.87
CA VAL A 407 -14.84 12.09 22.05
C VAL A 407 -13.65 12.34 22.98
N ILE A 408 -12.94 13.46 22.78
CA ILE A 408 -11.78 13.83 23.60
C ILE A 408 -12.19 14.12 25.05
N ASN A 409 -13.28 14.86 25.25
CA ASN A 409 -13.80 15.14 26.58
C ASN A 409 -14.20 13.83 27.30
N GLN A 410 -14.79 12.87 26.58
CA GLN A 410 -15.16 11.58 27.17
C GLN A 410 -13.93 10.77 27.61
N ARG A 411 -12.84 10.76 26.81
CA ARG A 411 -11.57 10.11 27.19
C ARG A 411 -11.01 10.65 28.51
N GLU A 412 -11.14 11.95 28.74
CA GLU A 412 -10.65 12.59 29.97
C GLU A 412 -11.48 12.23 31.21
N LEU A 413 -12.73 11.80 31.02
CA LEU A 413 -13.65 11.40 32.07
C LEU A 413 -13.63 9.88 32.34
N GLU A 414 -13.55 9.05 31.29
CA GLU A 414 -13.63 7.58 31.36
C GLU A 414 -12.79 6.89 30.27
N ASN A 415 -12.03 5.85 30.64
CA ASN A 415 -11.15 5.07 29.73
C ASN A 415 -11.88 3.91 29.02
N ASN A 416 -13.05 4.12 28.39
CA ASN A 416 -13.83 3.01 27.83
C ASN A 416 -14.24 3.17 26.35
N TYR A 417 -13.87 2.16 25.55
CA TYR A 417 -14.16 2.00 24.13
C TYR A 417 -15.66 2.04 23.79
N ILE A 418 -16.50 1.45 24.66
CA ILE A 418 -17.95 1.30 24.42
C ILE A 418 -18.62 2.67 24.27
N ASP A 419 -18.08 3.69 24.93
CA ASP A 419 -18.71 5.00 25.02
C ASP A 419 -18.45 5.84 23.78
N ILE A 420 -17.31 5.66 23.10
CA ILE A 420 -17.05 6.31 21.80
C ILE A 420 -18.04 5.83 20.73
N ARG A 421 -18.33 4.52 20.66
CA ARG A 421 -19.31 3.99 19.70
C ARG A 421 -20.68 4.64 19.89
N LYS A 422 -21.22 4.61 21.11
CA LYS A 422 -22.54 5.18 21.41
C LYS A 422 -22.59 6.68 21.10
N LEU A 423 -21.50 7.39 21.36
CA LEU A 423 -21.36 8.81 21.05
C LEU A 423 -21.43 9.05 19.54
N VAL A 424 -20.68 8.30 18.73
CA VAL A 424 -20.70 8.41 17.26
C VAL A 424 -22.08 8.04 16.70
N GLU A 425 -22.72 6.98 17.19
CA GLU A 425 -24.07 6.56 16.77
C GLU A 425 -25.12 7.64 17.07
N ARG A 426 -25.10 8.21 18.27
CA ARG A 426 -25.99 9.32 18.67
C ARG A 426 -25.74 10.57 17.83
N TRP A 427 -24.47 10.93 17.62
CA TRP A 427 -24.09 12.06 16.79
C TRP A 427 -24.56 11.86 15.34
N PHE A 428 -24.35 10.67 14.76
CA PHE A 428 -24.76 10.39 13.39
C PHE A 428 -26.27 10.45 13.24
N ASN A 429 -27.03 9.82 14.15
CA ASN A 429 -28.50 9.86 14.09
C ASN A 429 -29.07 11.29 14.18
N LYS A 430 -28.43 12.17 14.96
CA LYS A 430 -28.80 13.58 15.06
C LYS A 430 -28.45 14.39 13.80
N ASN A 431 -27.35 14.06 13.13
CA ASN A 431 -26.76 14.91 12.08
C ASN A 431 -26.84 14.34 10.66
N LYS A 432 -27.26 13.08 10.46
CA LYS A 432 -27.25 12.42 9.13
C LYS A 432 -28.00 13.16 8.02
N GLY A 433 -29.07 13.89 8.38
CA GLY A 433 -29.82 14.71 7.43
C GLY A 433 -29.23 16.11 7.17
N ILE A 434 -28.13 16.44 7.83
CA ILE A 434 -27.42 17.73 7.70
C ILE A 434 -26.06 17.53 7.02
N LEU A 435 -25.42 16.38 7.24
CA LEU A 435 -24.17 15.99 6.58
C LEU A 435 -24.35 15.97 5.06
N SER A 436 -23.33 16.42 4.32
CA SER A 436 -23.36 16.33 2.87
C SER A 436 -23.43 14.88 2.40
N ASP A 437 -24.14 14.64 1.30
CA ASP A 437 -24.18 13.34 0.65
C ASP A 437 -22.77 12.90 0.23
N TYR A 438 -21.92 13.84 -0.21
CA TYR A 438 -20.52 13.59 -0.52
C TYR A 438 -19.74 12.99 0.66
N PHE A 439 -19.90 13.54 1.87
CA PHE A 439 -19.28 12.99 3.07
C PHE A 439 -19.85 11.60 3.43
N ASN A 440 -21.18 11.45 3.42
CA ASN A 440 -21.84 10.18 3.72
C ASN A 440 -21.40 9.06 2.76
N ASN A 441 -21.26 9.38 1.47
CA ASN A 441 -20.84 8.45 0.41
C ASN A 441 -19.42 7.88 0.62
N ARG A 442 -18.56 8.55 1.40
CA ARG A 442 -17.23 8.03 1.74
C ARG A 442 -17.34 6.71 2.49
N PHE A 443 -18.30 6.59 3.40
CA PHE A 443 -18.42 5.43 4.29
C PHE A 443 -19.20 4.27 3.68
N ARG A 444 -19.75 4.41 2.47
CA ARG A 444 -20.44 3.32 1.78
C ARG A 444 -19.46 2.24 1.29
N SER A 445 -20.00 1.04 1.10
CA SER A 445 -19.24 -0.06 0.49
C SER A 445 -18.99 0.23 -0.99
N LYS A 446 -17.78 -0.09 -1.47
CA LYS A 446 -17.43 -0.14 -2.91
C LYS A 446 -17.49 1.21 -3.66
N SER A 447 -16.96 2.28 -3.07
CA SER A 447 -16.77 3.58 -3.75
C SER A 447 -15.46 3.58 -4.56
N GLY A 448 -15.56 3.61 -5.89
CA GLY A 448 -14.42 3.86 -6.79
C GLY A 448 -14.08 5.35 -6.88
N ILE A 449 -13.20 5.73 -7.80
CA ILE A 449 -12.88 7.14 -8.07
C ILE A 449 -14.05 7.92 -8.66
N LEU A 450 -14.97 7.25 -9.35
CA LEU A 450 -16.17 7.86 -9.91
C LEU A 450 -17.24 8.00 -8.83
N GLN A 451 -17.65 9.23 -8.57
CA GLN A 451 -18.76 9.53 -7.66
C GLN A 451 -20.04 9.73 -8.47
N LYS A 452 -21.18 9.30 -7.91
CA LYS A 452 -22.50 9.56 -8.51
C LYS A 452 -22.92 11.01 -8.39
N GLU A 453 -22.43 11.70 -7.37
CA GLU A 453 -22.67 13.12 -7.14
C GLU A 453 -21.47 13.89 -7.67
N GLU A 454 -21.72 14.75 -8.65
CA GLU A 454 -20.73 15.70 -9.12
C GLU A 454 -20.55 16.79 -8.06
N LEU A 455 -19.34 16.87 -7.51
CA LEU A 455 -18.89 18.14 -6.96
C LEU A 455 -18.79 19.11 -8.14
N ASN A 456 -19.71 20.08 -8.22
CA ASN A 456 -19.77 21.14 -9.23
C ASN A 456 -18.63 22.16 -9.07
N VAL A 457 -17.40 21.67 -8.95
CA VAL A 457 -16.17 22.43 -8.82
C VAL A 457 -15.06 21.76 -9.61
N SER A 458 -14.08 22.56 -10.04
CA SER A 458 -12.87 22.06 -10.68
C SER A 458 -11.96 21.32 -9.68
N SER A 459 -11.95 21.71 -8.40
CA SER A 459 -11.14 21.07 -7.36
C SER A 459 -11.68 21.34 -5.96
N SER A 460 -11.46 20.40 -5.03
CA SER A 460 -11.69 20.56 -3.59
C SER A 460 -10.48 20.11 -2.79
N ILE A 461 -10.35 20.58 -1.56
CA ILE A 461 -9.23 20.24 -0.66
C ILE A 461 -9.79 19.57 0.60
N PRO A 462 -9.31 18.38 0.99
CA PRO A 462 -9.60 17.81 2.29
C PRO A 462 -9.06 18.72 3.41
N VAL A 463 -9.93 19.10 4.34
CA VAL A 463 -9.59 19.96 5.47
C VAL A 463 -9.66 19.16 6.76
N GLU A 464 -8.64 19.32 7.61
CA GLU A 464 -8.64 18.76 8.95
C GLU A 464 -9.66 19.54 9.82
N PRO A 465 -10.69 18.89 10.39
CA PRO A 465 -11.56 19.55 11.37
C PRO A 465 -10.78 19.93 12.63
N GLU A 466 -11.33 20.86 13.42
CA GLU A 466 -10.76 21.19 14.73
C GLU A 466 -10.71 19.92 15.58
N MET A 467 -9.68 19.79 16.42
CA MET A 467 -9.42 18.62 17.26
C MET A 467 -9.05 17.32 16.53
N PHE A 468 -9.06 17.25 15.18
CA PHE A 468 -8.65 16.04 14.46
C PHE A 468 -7.25 15.55 14.86
N ARG A 469 -6.31 16.49 15.00
CA ARG A 469 -4.93 16.21 15.45
C ARG A 469 -4.82 15.71 16.89
N GLU A 470 -5.82 16.00 17.72
CA GLU A 470 -5.85 15.63 19.14
C GLU A 470 -6.47 14.25 19.40
N LEU A 471 -7.12 13.68 18.38
CA LEU A 471 -7.55 12.29 18.40
C LEU A 471 -6.33 11.36 18.39
N THR A 472 -6.47 10.22 19.04
CA THR A 472 -5.56 9.09 18.83
C THR A 472 -5.92 8.36 17.53
N PHE A 473 -4.95 7.62 16.98
CA PHE A 473 -5.23 6.73 15.84
C PHE A 473 -6.34 5.72 16.16
N ARG A 474 -6.37 5.17 17.37
CA ARG A 474 -7.44 4.27 17.81
C ARG A 474 -8.81 4.94 17.77
N GLU A 475 -8.94 6.14 18.33
CA GLU A 475 -10.22 6.87 18.33
C GLU A 475 -10.70 7.17 16.91
N ALA A 476 -9.82 7.66 16.03
CA ALA A 476 -10.17 7.93 14.65
C ALA A 476 -10.58 6.65 13.90
N CYS A 477 -9.89 5.52 14.11
CA CYS A 477 -10.30 4.24 13.54
C CYS A 477 -11.68 3.78 14.05
N ILE A 478 -11.99 4.00 15.33
CA ILE A 478 -13.31 3.69 15.89
C ILE A 478 -14.38 4.54 15.23
N ILE A 479 -14.18 5.86 15.14
CA ILE A 479 -15.13 6.77 14.49
C ILE A 479 -15.39 6.33 13.05
N VAL A 480 -14.33 6.09 12.27
CA VAL A 480 -14.44 5.60 10.88
C VAL A 480 -15.20 4.29 10.81
N GLY A 481 -14.89 3.32 11.69
CA GLY A 481 -15.53 2.01 11.65
C GLY A 481 -17.00 2.05 12.01
N VAL A 482 -17.39 2.85 13.01
CA VAL A 482 -18.80 3.03 13.40
C VAL A 482 -19.56 3.72 12.27
N LEU A 483 -19.01 4.77 11.66
CA LEU A 483 -19.62 5.40 10.49
C LEU A 483 -19.77 4.41 9.33
N HIS A 484 -18.77 3.56 9.08
CA HIS A 484 -18.85 2.54 8.04
C HIS A 484 -19.98 1.53 8.26
N GLU A 485 -20.14 1.02 9.49
CA GLU A 485 -21.23 0.09 9.82
C GLU A 485 -22.62 0.72 9.69
N LEU A 486 -22.76 1.97 10.13
CA LEU A 486 -24.02 2.71 10.05
C LEU A 486 -24.47 2.91 8.59
N HIS A 487 -23.54 3.12 7.67
CA HIS A 487 -23.83 3.27 6.22
C HIS A 487 -24.00 1.93 5.49
N GLN A 488 -23.72 0.79 6.12
CA GLN A 488 -24.03 -0.54 5.57
C GLN A 488 -25.42 -1.03 5.98
N SER A 489 -25.96 -0.47 7.05
CA SER A 489 -27.25 -0.86 7.65
C SER A 489 -28.44 -0.03 7.13
N THR A 490 -28.15 0.97 6.29
CA THR A 490 -29.09 1.85 5.58
C THR A 490 -29.02 1.55 4.10
#